data_AF-A0A2V8J8Z3-F1
#
_entry.id   AF-A0A2V8J8Z3-F1
#
_cell.length_a   1.000
_cell.length_b   1.000
_cell.length_c   1.000
_cell.angle_alpha   90.00
_cell.angle_beta   90.00
_cell.angle_gamma   90.00
#
_symmetry.space_group_name_H-M   'P 1'
#
loop_
_entity.id
_entity.type
_entity.pdbx_description
1 polymer ?
#
loop_
_entity_poly.entity_id
_entity_poly.type
_entity_poly.pdbx_seq_one_letter_code
_entity_poly.pdbx_strand_id
1 'polypeptide(L)'
;MISRLGCIGVVALCMMVTAAGSSPGSPGAQAPSGTWAPAGSMAQARTGASAALLQDGTILIAGGAKSGEPLASVEVFNGGSFAATESMLLARWNAAAVTLKDGRILIAGGSTSSGPTSETELYNPATRSWTIGDSMLASRSGHTATLLPDGRVLIAGGEGSGAPGNTLEIFNPATGSFSPAGTLTSSRKNHAAVLLSDGRVMIVGGSDGNQILNSSEIVDPAAGTVSSGPSLSTARAGHSATMLLNGDVLVAGGSDGSNDLASAELYSPSARTPEFAAAANMLSARSGHSAFLLPHNAAVLMVGGSSASAELYQAWNSAFIATGSPATPRPGAAGTPLAADGLLLLAGGRTPAAELYSFPTIKTDKDDYLPGARAIISGAGWAPGEAVTLVFTEVPKRHPDQFLKLTADASGNLYDDQWAPERHDLGIRFYVTAIGSQSGSQAQMTFTDGDSTWTGNVSTDWSTAGNWSTNSVPLASDKAIIPAGRARYPVISGSKKSIGSLQIDSGASLTVSGDLNLSKTASSSDSVVISGTLDWTSGAMALAGSNVSLTVNSGGLFSVRSGTNGLPA
;
A
#
# COMPACT_ATOMS: atom_id res chain seq x y z
N MET A 1 -15.91 -82.57 -18.69
CA MET A 1 -16.74 -82.37 -19.89
C MET A 1 -17.54 -81.10 -19.72
N ILE A 2 -17.51 -80.29 -20.77
CA ILE A 2 -18.37 -79.15 -21.13
C ILE A 2 -19.85 -79.47 -20.75
N SER A 3 -20.67 -78.58 -20.20
CA SER A 3 -21.23 -77.39 -20.86
C SER A 3 -21.91 -76.40 -19.90
N ARG A 4 -21.72 -75.12 -20.23
CA ARG A 4 -22.46 -73.93 -19.72
C ARG A 4 -23.86 -73.82 -20.34
N LEU A 5 -24.75 -73.10 -19.65
CA LEU A 5 -25.75 -72.11 -20.14
C LEU A 5 -26.41 -71.51 -18.87
N GLY A 6 -26.69 -70.22 -18.64
CA GLY A 6 -26.57 -68.98 -19.40
C GLY A 6 -26.88 -67.75 -18.51
N CYS A 7 -26.56 -66.56 -19.06
CA CYS A 7 -26.77 -65.13 -18.73
C CYS A 7 -27.80 -64.73 -17.65
N ILE A 8 -27.72 -63.57 -16.96
CA ILE A 8 -27.69 -62.17 -17.47
C ILE A 8 -26.94 -61.25 -16.47
N GLY A 9 -26.14 -60.33 -17.00
CA GLY A 9 -25.42 -59.30 -16.24
C GLY A 9 -26.02 -57.90 -16.37
N VAL A 10 -25.80 -57.08 -15.34
CA VAL A 10 -25.80 -55.61 -15.39
C VAL A 10 -24.49 -55.17 -14.74
N VAL A 11 -23.66 -54.45 -15.49
CA VAL A 11 -22.36 -53.92 -15.05
C VAL A 11 -22.58 -52.47 -14.63
N ALA A 12 -22.35 -52.17 -13.34
CA ALA A 12 -22.08 -50.82 -12.86
C ALA A 12 -20.62 -50.77 -12.40
N LEU A 13 -19.77 -50.12 -13.19
CA LEU A 13 -18.36 -49.95 -12.89
C LEU A 13 -18.19 -48.75 -11.96
N CYS A 14 -17.95 -49.03 -10.68
CA CYS A 14 -17.57 -48.05 -9.68
C CYS A 14 -16.06 -47.79 -9.81
N MET A 15 -15.65 -46.65 -10.39
CA MET A 15 -14.26 -46.19 -10.30
C MET A 15 -14.07 -45.47 -8.97
N MET A 16 -13.38 -46.12 -8.04
CA MET A 16 -12.80 -45.46 -6.86
C MET A 16 -11.65 -44.57 -7.33
N VAL A 17 -11.79 -43.25 -7.16
CA VAL A 17 -10.65 -42.34 -7.20
C VAL A 17 -10.04 -42.33 -5.80
N THR A 18 -8.82 -42.84 -5.69
CA THR A 18 -8.01 -42.78 -4.47
C THR A 18 -7.60 -41.33 -4.21
N ALA A 19 -8.10 -40.76 -3.11
CA ALA A 19 -7.64 -39.47 -2.60
C ALA A 19 -6.18 -39.60 -2.12
N ALA A 20 -5.28 -38.87 -2.75
CA ALA A 20 -3.95 -38.60 -2.19
C ALA A 20 -4.12 -37.55 -1.09
N GLY A 21 -3.85 -37.94 0.16
CA GLY A 21 -3.80 -37.01 1.28
C GLY A 21 -2.62 -36.06 1.14
N SER A 22 -2.88 -34.76 1.14
CA SER A 22 -1.86 -33.73 1.29
C SER A 22 -1.61 -33.45 2.78
N SER A 23 -0.35 -33.58 3.18
CA SER A 23 0.16 -33.21 4.51
C SER A 23 0.13 -31.69 4.70
N PRO A 24 -0.16 -31.16 5.90
CA PRO A 24 0.03 -29.75 6.22
C PRO A 24 1.50 -29.50 6.63
N GLY A 25 2.21 -28.63 5.92
CA GLY A 25 3.56 -28.17 6.31
C GLY A 25 4.45 -27.70 5.17
N SER A 26 4.85 -26.42 5.23
CA SER A 26 5.66 -25.63 4.28
C SER A 26 5.01 -25.34 2.91
N PRO A 27 5.17 -24.11 2.36
CA PRO A 27 4.62 -23.78 1.05
C PRO A 27 5.42 -24.50 -0.03
N GLY A 28 5.02 -25.75 -0.31
CA GLY A 28 5.26 -26.35 -1.61
C GLY A 28 4.66 -25.44 -2.68
N ALA A 29 5.31 -25.40 -3.85
CA ALA A 29 5.03 -24.52 -4.99
C ALA A 29 3.65 -23.84 -4.95
N GLN A 30 3.65 -22.51 -4.85
CA GLN A 30 2.44 -21.69 -4.89
C GLN A 30 1.60 -22.09 -6.10
N ALA A 31 0.27 -22.20 -5.92
CA ALA A 31 -0.62 -22.50 -7.03
C ALA A 31 -0.46 -21.46 -8.15
N PRO A 32 -0.80 -21.79 -9.41
CA PRO A 32 -0.67 -20.85 -10.51
C PRO A 32 -1.34 -19.52 -10.19
N SER A 33 -0.71 -18.43 -10.60
CA SER A 33 -1.27 -17.08 -10.46
C SER A 33 -2.67 -16.98 -11.05
N GLY A 34 -3.53 -16.19 -10.40
CA GLY A 34 -4.92 -15.99 -10.79
C GLY A 34 -5.87 -17.13 -10.37
N THR A 35 -5.42 -18.09 -9.56
CA THR A 35 -6.25 -19.23 -9.12
C THR A 35 -6.69 -19.12 -7.66
N TRP A 36 -7.80 -19.77 -7.34
CA TRP A 36 -8.31 -19.96 -5.99
C TRP A 36 -8.14 -21.41 -5.58
N ALA A 37 -7.63 -21.64 -4.38
CA ALA A 37 -7.50 -22.97 -3.79
C ALA A 37 -8.26 -23.03 -2.46
N PRO A 38 -8.97 -24.13 -2.15
CA PRO A 38 -9.56 -24.32 -0.83
C PRO A 38 -8.50 -24.23 0.28
N ALA A 39 -8.86 -23.56 1.37
CA ALA A 39 -8.10 -23.58 2.61
C ALA A 39 -8.89 -24.32 3.71
N GLY A 40 -8.33 -24.41 4.92
CA GLY A 40 -9.07 -24.86 6.09
C GLY A 40 -10.40 -24.12 6.25
N SER A 41 -11.37 -24.74 6.91
CA SER A 41 -12.65 -24.09 7.20
C SER A 41 -12.69 -23.60 8.64
N MET A 42 -13.35 -22.48 8.85
CA MET A 42 -13.70 -21.99 10.19
C MET A 42 -14.71 -22.92 10.86
N ALA A 43 -14.87 -22.81 12.17
CA ALA A 43 -15.87 -23.56 12.93
C ALA A 43 -17.31 -23.18 12.51
N GLN A 44 -17.51 -21.96 12.01
CA GLN A 44 -18.81 -21.46 11.60
C GLN A 44 -18.74 -20.36 10.55
N ALA A 45 -19.85 -20.15 9.84
CA ALA A 45 -20.02 -19.04 8.91
C ALA A 45 -20.03 -17.70 9.65
N ARG A 46 -19.45 -16.68 9.02
CA ARG A 46 -19.32 -15.33 9.59
C ARG A 46 -19.41 -14.28 8.47
N THR A 47 -20.52 -13.56 8.40
CA THR A 47 -20.68 -12.39 7.51
C THR A 47 -20.35 -11.12 8.30
N GLY A 48 -19.60 -10.19 7.70
CA GLY A 48 -19.22 -8.93 8.34
C GLY A 48 -18.20 -9.11 9.46
N ALA A 49 -17.38 -10.16 9.39
CA ALA A 49 -16.26 -10.36 10.30
C ALA A 49 -15.08 -9.48 9.91
N SER A 50 -14.22 -9.18 10.88
CA SER A 50 -12.99 -8.44 10.67
C SER A 50 -11.82 -9.40 10.46
N ALA A 51 -10.91 -9.08 9.54
CA ALA A 51 -9.64 -9.79 9.36
C ALA A 51 -8.46 -8.86 9.65
N ALA A 52 -7.41 -9.38 10.29
CA ALA A 52 -6.17 -8.66 10.51
C ALA A 52 -4.97 -9.60 10.46
N LEU A 53 -3.95 -9.24 9.67
CA LEU A 53 -2.65 -9.90 9.68
C LEU A 53 -1.87 -9.48 10.93
N LEU A 54 -1.39 -10.47 11.69
CA LEU A 54 -0.59 -10.29 12.89
C LEU A 54 0.92 -10.29 12.54
N GLN A 55 1.73 -9.71 13.41
CA GLN A 55 3.19 -9.64 13.24
C GLN A 55 3.87 -11.02 13.19
N ASP A 56 3.24 -12.05 13.78
CA ASP A 56 3.73 -13.44 13.71
C ASP A 56 3.35 -14.16 12.40
N GLY A 57 2.70 -13.46 11.47
CA GLY A 57 2.28 -13.96 10.16
C GLY A 57 0.94 -14.70 10.17
N THR A 58 0.29 -14.82 11.33
CA THR A 58 -1.05 -15.42 11.42
C THR A 58 -2.15 -14.39 11.14
N ILE A 59 -3.35 -14.84 10.75
CA ILE A 59 -4.49 -13.94 10.46
C ILE A 59 -5.57 -14.14 11.51
N LEU A 60 -5.93 -13.07 12.21
CA LEU A 60 -7.06 -13.04 13.13
C LEU A 60 -8.36 -12.79 12.36
N ILE A 61 -9.37 -13.65 12.53
CA ILE A 61 -10.74 -13.44 12.07
C ILE A 61 -11.65 -13.26 13.29
N ALA A 62 -12.18 -12.06 13.48
CA ALA A 62 -12.93 -11.69 14.68
C ALA A 62 -14.40 -11.34 14.38
N GLY A 63 -15.30 -11.93 15.16
CA GLY A 63 -16.72 -11.59 15.15
C GLY A 63 -17.47 -12.01 13.89
N GLY A 64 -18.26 -11.06 13.36
CA GLY A 64 -19.21 -11.26 12.28
C GLY A 64 -20.56 -11.75 12.81
N ALA A 65 -21.42 -12.23 11.91
CA ALA A 65 -22.67 -12.86 12.30
C ALA A 65 -22.92 -14.16 11.55
N LYS A 66 -23.66 -15.04 12.21
CA LYS A 66 -24.18 -16.28 11.64
C LYS A 66 -25.69 -16.18 11.59
N SER A 67 -26.26 -16.21 10.38
CA SER A 67 -27.71 -16.12 10.19
C SER A 67 -28.36 -14.90 10.86
N GLY A 68 -27.64 -13.77 10.90
CA GLY A 68 -28.10 -12.53 11.53
C GLY A 68 -27.73 -12.38 13.01
N GLU A 69 -27.27 -13.45 13.67
CA GLU A 69 -26.87 -13.42 15.08
C GLU A 69 -25.39 -13.00 15.21
N PRO A 70 -25.08 -11.90 15.93
CA PRO A 70 -23.71 -11.46 16.13
C PRO A 70 -22.86 -12.50 16.88
N LEU A 71 -21.58 -12.58 16.52
CA LEU A 71 -20.63 -13.51 17.09
C LEU A 71 -19.55 -12.74 17.85
N ALA A 72 -19.16 -13.29 19.01
CA ALA A 72 -17.97 -12.86 19.74
C ALA A 72 -16.75 -13.74 19.45
N SER A 73 -16.97 -14.94 18.91
CA SER A 73 -15.90 -15.91 18.71
C SER A 73 -14.87 -15.43 17.70
N VAL A 74 -13.64 -15.88 17.88
CA VAL A 74 -12.47 -15.46 17.11
C VAL A 74 -11.70 -16.71 16.71
N GLU A 75 -11.20 -16.71 15.48
CA GLU A 75 -10.38 -17.80 14.95
C GLU A 75 -9.11 -17.23 14.33
N VAL A 76 -8.00 -17.96 14.47
CA VAL A 76 -6.71 -17.62 13.88
C VAL A 76 -6.43 -18.58 12.73
N PHE A 77 -6.10 -18.04 11.57
CA PHE A 77 -5.61 -18.80 10.44
C PHE A 77 -4.08 -18.85 10.45
N ASN A 78 -3.53 -20.06 10.40
CA ASN A 78 -2.10 -20.31 10.30
C ASN A 78 -1.84 -21.55 9.43
N GLY A 79 -0.93 -21.44 8.45
CA GLY A 79 -0.45 -22.57 7.66
C GLY A 79 -1.55 -23.37 6.96
N GLY A 80 -2.64 -22.73 6.54
CA GLY A 80 -3.76 -23.40 5.86
C GLY A 80 -4.88 -23.90 6.78
N SER A 81 -4.78 -23.70 8.10
CA SER A 81 -5.75 -24.20 9.09
C SER A 81 -6.30 -23.10 9.99
N PHE A 82 -7.51 -23.29 10.53
CA PHE A 82 -8.11 -22.41 11.52
C PHE A 82 -8.07 -23.04 12.91
N ALA A 83 -7.80 -22.22 13.92
CA ALA A 83 -7.92 -22.58 15.32
C ALA A 83 -8.70 -21.52 16.09
N ALA A 84 -9.61 -21.93 16.96
CA ALA A 84 -10.28 -21.01 17.88
C ALA A 84 -9.26 -20.39 18.86
N THR A 85 -9.47 -19.12 19.19
CA THR A 85 -8.71 -18.40 20.21
C THR A 85 -9.68 -17.70 21.18
N GLU A 86 -9.14 -16.95 22.13
CA GLU A 86 -9.94 -16.12 23.05
C GLU A 86 -10.95 -15.27 22.28
N SER A 87 -12.20 -15.35 22.72
CA SER A 87 -13.30 -14.61 22.10
C SER A 87 -13.24 -13.13 22.48
N MET A 88 -13.79 -12.29 21.61
CA MET A 88 -14.13 -10.92 21.99
C MET A 88 -15.10 -10.94 23.18
N LEU A 89 -15.12 -9.85 23.94
CA LEU A 89 -16.01 -9.65 25.07
C LEU A 89 -17.40 -9.22 24.61
N LEU A 90 -17.52 -8.62 23.42
CA LEU A 90 -18.80 -8.28 22.80
C LEU A 90 -18.99 -8.98 21.45
N ALA A 91 -20.18 -9.53 21.25
CA ALA A 91 -20.59 -10.11 19.98
C ALA A 91 -21.03 -9.01 18.99
N ARG A 92 -20.39 -8.93 17.82
CA ARG A 92 -20.67 -7.89 16.82
C ARG A 92 -20.26 -8.27 15.40
N TRP A 93 -20.92 -7.65 14.42
CA TRP A 93 -20.53 -7.65 13.00
C TRP A 93 -20.35 -6.22 12.47
N ASN A 94 -19.74 -6.10 11.29
CA ASN A 94 -19.50 -4.81 10.61
C ASN A 94 -18.78 -3.79 11.49
N ALA A 95 -17.95 -4.28 12.40
CA ALA A 95 -17.06 -3.46 13.21
C ALA A 95 -15.83 -3.07 12.38
N ALA A 96 -15.33 -1.86 12.59
CA ALA A 96 -14.06 -1.49 11.98
C ALA A 96 -12.92 -2.17 12.74
N ALA A 97 -11.94 -2.69 12.01
CA ALA A 97 -10.74 -3.30 12.58
C ALA A 97 -9.50 -2.61 12.03
N VAL A 98 -8.60 -2.20 12.93
CA VAL A 98 -7.38 -1.49 12.58
C VAL A 98 -6.21 -2.10 13.33
N THR A 99 -5.23 -2.61 12.59
CA THR A 99 -3.92 -2.97 13.16
C THR A 99 -3.17 -1.68 13.47
N LEU A 100 -2.93 -1.44 14.76
CA LEU A 100 -2.22 -0.27 15.26
C LEU A 100 -0.70 -0.44 15.05
N LYS A 101 0.03 0.68 15.06
CA LYS A 101 1.49 0.67 14.87
C LYS A 101 2.25 -0.12 15.94
N ASP A 102 1.67 -0.27 17.13
CA ASP A 102 2.23 -1.09 18.21
C ASP A 102 1.88 -2.58 18.10
N GLY A 103 1.19 -2.99 17.03
CA GLY A 103 0.81 -4.37 16.77
C GLY A 103 -0.53 -4.81 17.38
N ARG A 104 -1.15 -4.01 18.26
CA ARG A 104 -2.50 -4.31 18.76
C ARG A 104 -3.53 -4.14 17.66
N ILE A 105 -4.69 -4.79 17.80
CA ILE A 105 -5.84 -4.58 16.91
C ILE A 105 -6.94 -3.87 17.66
N LEU A 106 -7.34 -2.69 17.18
CA LEU A 106 -8.56 -2.03 17.62
C LEU A 106 -9.75 -2.61 16.85
N ILE A 107 -10.78 -3.05 17.57
CA ILE A 107 -12.10 -3.30 17.03
C ILE A 107 -13.05 -2.23 17.57
N ALA A 108 -13.69 -1.46 16.69
CA ALA A 108 -14.54 -0.34 17.07
C ALA A 108 -15.93 -0.43 16.45
N GLY A 109 -16.95 -0.20 17.28
CA GLY A 109 -18.35 -0.10 16.86
C GLY A 109 -18.90 -1.39 16.23
N GLY A 110 -19.63 -1.24 15.12
CA GLY A 110 -20.38 -2.33 14.50
C GLY A 110 -21.78 -2.47 15.10
N SER A 111 -22.44 -3.59 14.84
CA SER A 111 -23.78 -3.86 15.40
C SER A 111 -23.79 -5.13 16.24
N THR A 112 -24.46 -5.01 17.38
CA THR A 112 -24.78 -6.08 18.33
C THR A 112 -26.25 -6.48 18.17
N SER A 113 -26.76 -7.37 19.01
CA SER A 113 -28.18 -7.72 19.06
C SER A 113 -29.08 -6.54 19.48
N SER A 114 -28.53 -5.52 20.15
CA SER A 114 -29.24 -4.30 20.52
C SER A 114 -29.08 -3.15 19.51
N GLY A 115 -28.43 -3.40 18.37
CA GLY A 115 -28.16 -2.40 17.34
C GLY A 115 -26.72 -1.86 17.34
N PRO A 116 -26.46 -0.72 16.68
CA PRO A 116 -25.14 -0.12 16.60
C PRO A 116 -24.56 0.19 17.99
N THR A 117 -23.26 -0.01 18.16
CA THR A 117 -22.58 0.20 19.45
C THR A 117 -21.44 1.23 19.33
N SER A 118 -21.10 1.88 20.45
CA SER A 118 -19.89 2.71 20.61
C SER A 118 -18.73 1.95 21.26
N GLU A 119 -18.97 0.72 21.71
CA GLU A 119 -17.99 -0.07 22.44
C GLU A 119 -16.77 -0.41 21.57
N THR A 120 -15.62 -0.50 22.22
CA THR A 120 -14.36 -0.86 21.59
C THR A 120 -13.65 -1.95 22.35
N GLU A 121 -12.87 -2.75 21.63
CA GLU A 121 -11.99 -3.74 22.24
C GLU A 121 -10.62 -3.72 21.56
N LEU A 122 -9.59 -3.99 22.35
CA LEU A 122 -8.22 -4.13 21.89
C LEU A 122 -7.79 -5.58 22.03
N TYR A 123 -7.34 -6.17 20.94
CA TYR A 123 -6.62 -7.44 20.98
C TYR A 123 -5.13 -7.17 21.11
N ASN A 124 -4.50 -7.80 22.10
CA ASN A 124 -3.05 -7.81 22.25
C ASN A 124 -2.50 -9.16 21.76
N PRO A 125 -1.80 -9.22 20.61
CA PRO A 125 -1.25 -10.47 20.09
C PRO A 125 -0.21 -11.13 21.00
N ALA A 126 0.52 -10.34 21.80
CA ALA A 126 1.57 -10.86 22.68
C ALA A 126 0.99 -11.67 23.85
N THR A 127 -0.18 -11.27 24.37
CA THR A 127 -0.88 -11.97 25.46
C THR A 127 -2.06 -12.80 24.96
N ARG A 128 -2.42 -12.68 23.68
CA ARG A 128 -3.59 -13.30 23.04
C ARG A 128 -4.89 -13.03 23.80
N SER A 129 -5.04 -11.81 24.30
CA SER A 129 -6.16 -11.41 25.15
C SER A 129 -6.87 -10.19 24.61
N TRP A 130 -8.17 -10.11 24.91
CA TRP A 130 -9.02 -8.96 24.63
C TRP A 130 -9.17 -8.10 25.87
N THR A 131 -9.18 -6.78 25.68
CA THR A 131 -9.49 -5.81 26.72
C THR A 131 -10.53 -4.82 26.21
N ILE A 132 -11.53 -4.51 27.02
CA ILE A 132 -12.46 -3.41 26.74
C ILE A 132 -11.64 -2.10 26.73
N GLY A 133 -11.79 -1.32 25.67
CA GLY A 133 -11.21 0.02 25.56
C GLY A 133 -12.21 1.10 25.97
N ASP A 134 -11.81 2.36 25.91
CA ASP A 134 -12.75 3.47 26.05
C ASP A 134 -13.80 3.40 24.93
N SER A 135 -15.04 3.76 25.23
CA SER A 135 -16.09 3.82 24.21
C SER A 135 -15.89 5.04 23.30
N MET A 136 -16.28 4.90 22.03
CA MET A 136 -16.44 6.04 21.13
C MET A 136 -17.50 7.01 21.66
N LEU A 137 -17.42 8.28 21.26
CA LEU A 137 -18.39 9.33 21.61
C LEU A 137 -19.74 9.11 20.91
N ALA A 138 -19.77 8.39 19.79
CA ALA A 138 -21.00 7.98 19.12
C ALA A 138 -21.02 6.48 18.81
N SER A 139 -22.20 5.87 18.95
CA SER A 139 -22.46 4.50 18.47
C SER A 139 -22.52 4.48 16.95
N ARG A 140 -21.82 3.55 16.30
CA ARG A 140 -21.69 3.57 14.83
C ARG A 140 -21.61 2.16 14.23
N SER A 141 -22.34 1.94 13.15
CA SER A 141 -22.15 0.84 12.19
C SER A 141 -22.03 1.38 10.77
N GLY A 142 -21.31 0.69 9.87
CA GLY A 142 -21.08 1.20 8.50
C GLY A 142 -20.25 2.49 8.46
N HIS A 143 -19.45 2.73 9.50
CA HIS A 143 -18.44 3.79 9.57
C HIS A 143 -17.11 3.28 8.98
N THR A 144 -16.16 4.18 8.81
CA THR A 144 -14.78 3.84 8.44
C THR A 144 -13.83 4.17 9.58
N ALA A 145 -12.71 3.43 9.68
CA ALA A 145 -11.62 3.71 10.60
C ALA A 145 -10.30 3.68 9.81
N THR A 146 -9.57 4.79 9.82
CA THR A 146 -8.35 4.98 9.03
C THR A 146 -7.16 5.20 9.96
N LEU A 147 -6.15 4.34 9.88
CA LEU A 147 -4.87 4.54 10.59
C LEU A 147 -4.14 5.74 9.97
N LEU A 148 -3.78 6.72 10.79
CA LEU A 148 -3.08 7.93 10.37
C LEU A 148 -1.55 7.76 10.41
N PRO A 149 -0.79 8.61 9.69
CA PRO A 149 0.68 8.56 9.69
C PRO A 149 1.33 8.74 11.06
N ASP A 150 0.66 9.38 12.02
CA ASP A 150 1.14 9.54 13.39
C ASP A 150 0.78 8.35 14.31
N GLY A 151 0.03 7.36 13.81
CA GLY A 151 -0.40 6.17 14.54
C GLY A 151 -1.75 6.29 15.23
N ARG A 152 -2.40 7.46 15.23
CA ARG A 152 -3.79 7.62 15.67
C ARG A 152 -4.76 7.02 14.65
N VAL A 153 -6.02 6.82 15.03
CA VAL A 153 -7.05 6.31 14.11
C VAL A 153 -8.19 7.31 13.98
N LEU A 154 -8.48 7.75 12.75
CA LEU A 154 -9.65 8.57 12.43
C LEU A 154 -10.86 7.67 12.22
N ILE A 155 -11.95 7.89 12.97
CA ILE A 155 -13.24 7.22 12.82
C ILE A 155 -14.25 8.21 12.26
N ALA A 156 -14.94 7.83 11.19
CA ALA A 156 -15.81 8.73 10.44
C ALA A 156 -17.21 8.18 10.15
N GLY A 157 -18.23 9.00 10.38
CA GLY A 157 -19.61 8.75 9.96
C GLY A 157 -20.21 7.45 10.52
N GLY A 158 -20.96 6.73 9.70
CA GLY A 158 -21.72 5.55 10.11
C GLY A 158 -23.06 5.92 10.74
N GLU A 159 -23.80 4.90 11.16
CA GLU A 159 -25.15 5.01 11.69
C GLU A 159 -25.22 4.52 13.14
N GLY A 160 -25.80 5.37 13.99
CA GLY A 160 -26.19 5.04 15.37
C GLY A 160 -27.63 4.55 15.43
N SER A 161 -28.31 4.79 16.56
CA SER A 161 -29.73 4.42 16.72
C SER A 161 -30.66 5.36 15.94
N GLY A 162 -30.78 5.18 14.63
CA GLY A 162 -31.90 5.71 13.82
C GLY A 162 -31.55 6.54 12.60
N ALA A 163 -30.33 7.07 12.48
CA ALA A 163 -29.89 7.82 11.30
C ALA A 163 -28.37 7.80 11.10
N PRO A 164 -27.87 8.00 9.86
CA PRO A 164 -26.47 8.29 9.60
C PRO A 164 -26.01 9.54 10.35
N GLY A 165 -24.80 9.48 10.92
CA GLY A 165 -24.12 10.58 11.57
C GLY A 165 -23.07 11.23 10.68
N ASN A 166 -22.65 12.43 11.07
CA ASN A 166 -21.61 13.21 10.40
C ASN A 166 -20.39 13.47 11.30
N THR A 167 -20.36 12.97 12.53
CA THR A 167 -19.29 13.26 13.48
C THR A 167 -18.01 12.48 13.15
N LEU A 168 -16.86 13.09 13.43
CA LEU A 168 -15.53 12.50 13.33
C LEU A 168 -14.90 12.39 14.72
N GLU A 169 -14.14 11.34 14.94
CA GLU A 169 -13.44 11.09 16.21
C GLU A 169 -12.05 10.53 15.96
N ILE A 170 -11.10 10.81 16.86
CA ILE A 170 -9.76 10.26 16.82
C ILE A 170 -9.54 9.36 18.04
N PHE A 171 -9.11 8.13 17.80
CA PHE A 171 -8.55 7.25 18.81
C PHE A 171 -7.05 7.49 18.96
N ASN A 172 -6.60 7.73 20.19
CA ASN A 172 -5.18 7.78 20.52
C ASN A 172 -4.75 6.46 21.19
N PRO A 173 -3.96 5.60 20.51
CA PRO A 173 -3.55 4.32 21.09
C PRO A 173 -2.62 4.46 22.30
N ALA A 174 -1.94 5.60 22.46
CA ALA A 174 -1.03 5.83 23.59
C ALA A 174 -1.79 6.07 24.90
N THR A 175 -2.99 6.65 24.84
CA THR A 175 -3.84 6.89 26.02
C THR A 175 -5.02 5.92 26.11
N GLY A 176 -5.39 5.28 24.99
CA GLY A 176 -6.57 4.44 24.88
C GLY A 176 -7.88 5.21 24.75
N SER A 177 -7.83 6.52 24.48
CA SER A 177 -9.01 7.40 24.56
C SER A 177 -9.42 8.01 23.22
N PHE A 178 -10.69 8.40 23.15
CA PHE A 178 -11.31 9.07 22.01
C PHE A 178 -11.43 10.58 22.23
N SER A 179 -11.24 11.36 21.16
CA SER A 179 -11.47 12.80 21.15
C SER A 179 -12.24 13.23 19.90
N PRO A 180 -13.10 14.28 19.97
CA PRO A 180 -13.74 14.84 18.78
C PRO A 180 -12.72 15.31 17.74
N ALA A 181 -13.02 15.09 16.46
CA ALA A 181 -12.14 15.47 15.34
C ALA A 181 -12.87 16.32 14.27
N GLY A 182 -14.01 16.91 14.64
CA GLY A 182 -14.84 17.73 13.75
C GLY A 182 -16.07 16.98 13.21
N THR A 183 -16.65 17.53 12.16
CA THR A 183 -17.87 17.01 11.54
C THR A 183 -17.80 17.12 10.03
N LEU A 184 -18.30 16.09 9.36
CA LEU A 184 -18.65 16.09 7.94
C LEU A 184 -19.82 17.04 7.67
N THR A 185 -19.85 17.59 6.47
CA THR A 185 -20.89 18.47 5.94
C THR A 185 -22.16 17.68 5.67
N SER A 186 -22.03 16.41 5.26
CA SER A 186 -23.15 15.48 5.08
C SER A 186 -22.98 14.28 6.00
N SER A 187 -24.04 13.89 6.69
CA SER A 187 -24.07 12.60 7.37
C SER A 187 -23.94 11.48 6.34
N ARG A 188 -23.23 10.42 6.70
CA ARG A 188 -23.01 9.32 5.75
C ARG A 188 -22.69 8.00 6.44
N LYS A 189 -23.32 6.92 5.98
CA LYS A 189 -22.94 5.53 6.25
C LYS A 189 -22.55 4.81 4.96
N ASN A 190 -21.84 3.69 5.07
CA ASN A 190 -21.42 2.85 3.94
C ASN A 190 -20.65 3.64 2.86
N HIS A 191 -19.93 4.68 3.27
CA HIS A 191 -18.98 5.42 2.47
C HIS A 191 -17.63 4.70 2.46
N ALA A 192 -16.73 5.06 1.54
CA ALA A 192 -15.34 4.65 1.61
C ALA A 192 -14.47 5.76 2.20
N ALA A 193 -13.38 5.38 2.85
CA ALA A 193 -12.34 6.30 3.29
C ALA A 193 -10.97 5.77 2.88
N VAL A 194 -10.07 6.67 2.50
CA VAL A 194 -8.71 6.33 2.06
C VAL A 194 -7.73 7.36 2.60
N LEU A 195 -6.62 6.87 3.15
CA LEU A 195 -5.47 7.70 3.49
C LEU A 195 -4.72 8.07 2.21
N LEU A 196 -4.58 9.37 1.95
CA LEU A 196 -3.83 9.91 0.82
C LEU A 196 -2.32 9.93 1.14
N SER A 197 -1.51 10.00 0.09
CA SER A 197 -0.03 10.00 0.20
C SER A 197 0.53 11.20 0.97
N ASP A 198 -0.22 12.30 1.10
CA ASP A 198 0.14 13.49 1.87
C ASP A 198 -0.33 13.43 3.33
N GLY A 199 -0.96 12.33 3.76
CA GLY A 199 -1.44 12.13 5.13
C GLY A 199 -2.85 12.62 5.42
N ARG A 200 -3.53 13.26 4.45
CA ARG A 200 -4.96 13.60 4.56
C ARG A 200 -5.82 12.36 4.33
N VAL A 201 -7.08 12.40 4.76
CA VAL A 201 -8.04 11.31 4.54
C VAL A 201 -9.17 11.81 3.64
N MET A 202 -9.40 11.13 2.52
CA MET A 202 -10.58 11.36 1.69
C MET A 202 -11.71 10.43 2.13
N ILE A 203 -12.88 11.01 2.37
CA ILE A 203 -14.13 10.32 2.68
C ILE A 203 -15.10 10.56 1.52
N VAL A 204 -15.58 9.50 0.87
CA VAL A 204 -16.28 9.63 -0.43
C VAL A 204 -17.54 8.76 -0.50
N GLY A 205 -18.60 9.33 -1.08
CA GLY A 205 -19.89 8.69 -1.31
C GLY A 205 -20.60 8.25 -0.02
N GLY A 206 -21.33 7.13 -0.08
CA GLY A 206 -22.17 6.61 1.00
C GLY A 206 -23.63 7.07 0.88
N SER A 207 -24.37 6.99 1.98
CA SER A 207 -25.76 7.45 2.05
C SER A 207 -26.03 8.26 3.32
N ASP A 208 -26.76 9.35 3.18
CA ASP A 208 -27.24 10.21 4.28
C ASP A 208 -28.56 9.71 4.91
N GLY A 209 -29.10 8.58 4.40
CA GLY A 209 -30.36 7.99 4.82
C GLY A 209 -31.55 8.35 3.91
N ASN A 210 -31.44 9.41 3.13
CA ASN A 210 -32.46 9.84 2.16
C ASN A 210 -32.02 9.59 0.70
N GLN A 211 -30.72 9.74 0.43
CA GLN A 211 -30.15 9.59 -0.92
C GLN A 211 -28.77 8.93 -0.85
N ILE A 212 -28.32 8.46 -2.01
CA ILE A 212 -26.94 8.05 -2.23
C ILE A 212 -26.13 9.30 -2.59
N LEU A 213 -24.96 9.44 -1.99
CA LEU A 213 -24.10 10.61 -2.13
C LEU A 213 -23.06 10.40 -3.22
N ASN A 214 -22.79 11.46 -3.98
CA ASN A 214 -21.60 11.58 -4.83
C ASN A 214 -20.55 12.55 -4.23
N SER A 215 -20.86 13.21 -3.13
CA SER A 215 -19.95 14.16 -2.49
C SER A 215 -18.76 13.45 -1.82
N SER A 216 -17.62 14.11 -1.81
CA SER A 216 -16.47 13.74 -0.99
C SER A 216 -16.04 14.88 -0.06
N GLU A 217 -15.30 14.52 0.98
CA GLU A 217 -14.74 15.44 1.96
C GLU A 217 -13.30 15.02 2.25
N ILE A 218 -12.42 16.00 2.42
CA ILE A 218 -11.02 15.82 2.79
C ILE A 218 -10.84 16.26 4.24
N VAL A 219 -10.35 15.33 5.06
CA VAL A 219 -9.97 15.58 6.45
C VAL A 219 -8.45 15.76 6.48
N ASP A 220 -8.01 16.92 6.95
CA ASP A 220 -6.61 17.19 7.25
C ASP A 220 -6.39 17.07 8.76
N PRO A 221 -5.84 15.94 9.25
CA PRO A 221 -5.64 15.73 10.68
C PRO A 221 -4.51 16.59 11.26
N ALA A 222 -3.60 17.13 10.43
CA ALA A 222 -2.53 18.01 10.88
C ALA A 222 -3.05 19.45 11.08
N ALA A 223 -3.91 19.92 10.16
CA ALA A 223 -4.57 21.21 10.28
C ALA A 223 -5.81 21.18 11.20
N GLY A 224 -6.37 20.00 11.47
CA GLY A 224 -7.61 19.85 12.22
C GLY A 224 -8.84 20.36 11.47
N THR A 225 -8.84 20.25 10.13
CA THR A 225 -9.88 20.81 9.26
C THR A 225 -10.58 19.74 8.43
N VAL A 226 -11.85 19.98 8.13
CA VAL A 226 -12.64 19.23 7.15
C VAL A 226 -13.03 20.19 6.04
N SER A 227 -12.79 19.80 4.78
CA SER A 227 -13.12 20.60 3.61
C SER A 227 -13.80 19.75 2.54
N SER A 228 -14.68 20.35 1.72
CA SER A 228 -15.27 19.66 0.57
C SER A 228 -14.20 19.20 -0.41
N GLY A 229 -14.30 17.95 -0.87
CA GLY A 229 -13.50 17.41 -1.96
C GLY A 229 -14.27 17.46 -3.30
N PRO A 230 -13.69 16.92 -4.39
CA PRO A 230 -14.39 16.80 -5.66
C PRO A 230 -15.55 15.81 -5.56
N SER A 231 -16.57 15.98 -6.41
CA SER A 231 -17.70 15.06 -6.46
C SER A 231 -17.45 13.94 -7.47
N LEU A 232 -17.92 12.74 -7.14
CA LEU A 232 -18.04 11.64 -8.08
C LEU A 232 -19.08 11.98 -9.17
N SER A 233 -18.87 11.41 -10.35
CA SER A 233 -19.83 11.46 -11.46
C SER A 233 -21.05 10.60 -11.18
N THR A 234 -20.86 9.47 -10.49
CA THR A 234 -21.96 8.57 -10.07
C THR A 234 -22.01 8.45 -8.56
N ALA A 235 -23.16 8.78 -7.97
CA ALA A 235 -23.41 8.56 -6.55
C ALA A 235 -23.35 7.06 -6.23
N ARG A 236 -22.65 6.70 -5.15
CA ARG A 236 -22.45 5.29 -4.78
C ARG A 236 -22.31 5.06 -3.28
N ALA A 237 -22.89 3.98 -2.78
CA ALA A 237 -22.69 3.46 -1.43
C ALA A 237 -22.23 1.99 -1.46
N GLY A 238 -21.52 1.53 -0.42
CA GLY A 238 -21.00 0.16 -0.36
C GLY A 238 -19.94 -0.14 -1.42
N HIS A 239 -19.20 0.88 -1.85
CA HIS A 239 -18.09 0.79 -2.78
C HIS A 239 -16.75 0.72 -2.02
N SER A 240 -15.65 0.52 -2.74
CA SER A 240 -14.29 0.59 -2.18
C SER A 240 -13.53 1.79 -2.71
N ALA A 241 -12.64 2.36 -1.88
CA ALA A 241 -11.61 3.31 -2.29
C ALA A 241 -10.23 2.72 -1.93
N THR A 242 -9.33 2.62 -2.91
CA THR A 242 -7.99 2.05 -2.72
C THR A 242 -6.94 3.00 -3.27
N MET A 243 -5.95 3.37 -2.45
CA MET A 243 -4.78 4.11 -2.94
C MET A 243 -3.91 3.16 -3.75
N LEU A 244 -3.57 3.57 -4.97
CA LEU A 244 -2.76 2.84 -5.92
C LEU A 244 -1.27 3.15 -5.70
N LEU A 245 -0.40 2.34 -6.30
CA LEU A 245 1.05 2.49 -6.18
C LEU A 245 1.56 3.90 -6.60
N ASN A 246 0.90 4.51 -7.58
CA ASN A 246 1.25 5.84 -8.08
C ASN A 246 0.70 7.00 -7.22
N GLY A 247 -0.08 6.70 -6.17
CA GLY A 247 -0.71 7.69 -5.29
C GLY A 247 -2.11 8.14 -5.73
N ASP A 248 -2.61 7.67 -6.86
CA ASP A 248 -4.01 7.88 -7.25
C ASP A 248 -4.95 7.02 -6.38
N VAL A 249 -6.22 7.39 -6.33
CA VAL A 249 -7.26 6.62 -5.64
C VAL A 249 -8.22 6.03 -6.65
N LEU A 250 -8.35 4.70 -6.64
CA LEU A 250 -9.42 3.99 -7.34
C LEU A 250 -10.67 3.91 -6.46
N VAL A 251 -11.78 4.46 -6.95
CA VAL A 251 -13.12 4.32 -6.37
C VAL A 251 -13.94 3.41 -7.28
N ALA A 252 -14.36 2.24 -6.80
CA ALA A 252 -14.95 1.21 -7.68
C ALA A 252 -16.17 0.51 -7.07
N GLY A 253 -17.17 0.27 -7.92
CA GLY A 253 -18.39 -0.45 -7.59
C GLY A 253 -19.34 0.32 -6.68
N GLY A 254 -20.07 -0.43 -5.85
CA GLY A 254 -21.13 0.08 -4.99
C GLY A 254 -22.49 0.06 -5.67
N SER A 255 -23.47 0.72 -5.05
CA SER A 255 -24.82 0.88 -5.58
C SER A 255 -25.23 2.35 -5.62
N ASP A 256 -25.93 2.74 -6.68
CA ASP A 256 -26.55 4.07 -6.85
C ASP A 256 -27.93 4.18 -6.16
N GLY A 257 -28.35 3.14 -5.44
CA GLY A 257 -29.66 3.03 -4.78
C GLY A 257 -30.70 2.28 -5.61
N SER A 258 -30.44 2.04 -6.90
CA SER A 258 -31.30 1.25 -7.79
C SER A 258 -30.58 0.00 -8.32
N ASN A 259 -29.30 0.13 -8.67
CA ASN A 259 -28.50 -0.91 -9.30
C ASN A 259 -27.14 -1.05 -8.60
N ASP A 260 -26.56 -2.25 -8.70
CA ASP A 260 -25.12 -2.43 -8.48
C ASP A 260 -24.36 -1.79 -9.65
N LEU A 261 -23.21 -1.19 -9.36
CA LEU A 261 -22.39 -0.45 -10.32
C LEU A 261 -21.20 -1.28 -10.77
N ALA A 262 -20.93 -1.27 -12.07
CA ALA A 262 -19.65 -1.69 -12.65
C ALA A 262 -18.69 -0.50 -12.82
N SER A 263 -19.17 0.74 -12.69
CA SER A 263 -18.35 1.91 -12.93
C SER A 263 -17.29 2.11 -11.84
N ALA A 264 -16.15 2.64 -12.26
CA ALA A 264 -15.08 3.09 -11.39
C ALA A 264 -14.62 4.49 -11.79
N GLU A 265 -14.03 5.20 -10.83
CA GLU A 265 -13.52 6.56 -10.99
C GLU A 265 -12.13 6.65 -10.34
N LEU A 266 -11.23 7.40 -10.96
CA LEU A 266 -9.90 7.70 -10.44
C LEU A 266 -9.83 9.12 -9.91
N TYR A 267 -9.18 9.30 -8.77
CA TYR A 267 -8.83 10.61 -8.23
C TYR A 267 -7.32 10.74 -8.12
N SER A 268 -6.77 11.77 -8.76
CA SER A 268 -5.34 12.08 -8.72
C SER A 268 -5.06 13.26 -7.79
N PRO A 269 -4.60 13.04 -6.55
CA PRO A 269 -4.38 14.12 -5.58
C PRO A 269 -3.25 15.06 -5.99
N SER A 270 -2.29 14.58 -6.79
CA SER A 270 -1.16 15.36 -7.30
C SER A 270 -1.49 16.19 -8.55
N ALA A 271 -2.70 16.05 -9.11
CA ALA A 271 -3.11 16.86 -10.25
C ALA A 271 -3.21 18.34 -9.85
N ARG A 272 -2.93 19.24 -10.80
CA ARG A 272 -3.06 20.70 -10.58
C ARG A 272 -4.47 21.10 -10.15
N THR A 273 -5.47 20.40 -10.68
CA THR A 273 -6.90 20.54 -10.36
C THR A 273 -7.43 19.14 -10.04
N PRO A 274 -7.36 18.69 -8.78
CA PRO A 274 -7.79 17.35 -8.40
C PRO A 274 -9.30 17.17 -8.63
N GLU A 275 -9.66 16.26 -9.53
CA GLU A 275 -11.03 15.90 -9.84
C GLU A 275 -11.16 14.38 -10.01
N PHE A 276 -12.38 13.86 -9.97
CA PHE A 276 -12.65 12.48 -10.33
C PHE A 276 -12.77 12.36 -11.85
N ALA A 277 -12.09 11.38 -12.42
CA ALA A 277 -12.20 11.00 -13.82
C ALA A 277 -12.74 9.58 -13.94
N ALA A 278 -13.51 9.31 -15.00
CA ALA A 278 -13.99 7.95 -15.27
C ALA A 278 -12.80 7.00 -15.52
N ALA A 279 -12.84 5.83 -14.87
CA ALA A 279 -11.90 4.74 -15.10
C ALA A 279 -12.56 3.65 -15.97
N ALA A 280 -11.81 2.61 -16.33
CA ALA A 280 -12.39 1.42 -16.94
C ALA A 280 -13.48 0.83 -16.03
N ASN A 281 -14.53 0.27 -16.64
CA ASN A 281 -15.56 -0.44 -15.89
C ASN A 281 -15.05 -1.81 -15.44
N MET A 282 -15.50 -2.23 -14.26
CA MET A 282 -15.43 -3.62 -13.82
C MET A 282 -16.18 -4.53 -14.78
N LEU A 283 -15.76 -5.79 -14.84
CA LEU A 283 -16.38 -6.86 -15.62
C LEU A 283 -17.73 -7.29 -15.04
N SER A 284 -17.91 -7.12 -13.73
CA SER A 284 -19.16 -7.41 -13.04
C SER A 284 -19.54 -6.26 -12.11
N ALA A 285 -20.79 -5.80 -12.24
CA ALA A 285 -21.37 -4.87 -11.30
C ALA A 285 -21.46 -5.52 -9.91
N ARG A 286 -21.04 -4.80 -8.86
CA ARG A 286 -21.02 -5.30 -7.48
C ARG A 286 -21.11 -4.17 -6.46
N SER A 287 -21.74 -4.46 -5.33
CA SER A 287 -21.71 -3.66 -4.10
C SER A 287 -21.40 -4.54 -2.89
N GLY A 288 -20.86 -3.94 -1.82
CA GLY A 288 -20.48 -4.66 -0.60
C GLY A 288 -19.36 -5.68 -0.80
N HIS A 289 -18.57 -5.51 -1.87
CA HIS A 289 -17.40 -6.32 -2.17
C HIS A 289 -16.20 -5.92 -1.31
N SER A 290 -15.20 -6.80 -1.28
CA SER A 290 -13.89 -6.49 -0.72
C SER A 290 -12.94 -6.06 -1.82
N ALA A 291 -12.05 -5.13 -1.50
CA ALA A 291 -10.97 -4.68 -2.37
C ALA A 291 -9.65 -4.83 -1.62
N PHE A 292 -8.64 -5.43 -2.26
CA PHE A 292 -7.33 -5.65 -1.67
C PHE A 292 -6.25 -5.18 -2.62
N LEU A 293 -5.45 -4.18 -2.21
CA LEU A 293 -4.19 -3.90 -2.88
C LEU A 293 -3.25 -5.08 -2.63
N LEU A 294 -2.86 -5.77 -3.71
CA LEU A 294 -2.01 -6.95 -3.61
C LEU A 294 -0.55 -6.53 -3.33
N PRO A 295 0.03 -6.92 -2.18
CA PRO A 295 1.40 -6.55 -1.83
C PRO A 295 2.37 -7.03 -2.88
N HIS A 296 3.32 -6.18 -3.25
CA HIS A 296 4.36 -6.52 -4.24
C HIS A 296 3.83 -6.95 -5.62
N ASN A 297 2.56 -6.62 -5.90
CA ASN A 297 1.92 -6.80 -7.20
C ASN A 297 1.31 -5.50 -7.71
N ALA A 298 0.80 -4.67 -6.78
CA ALA A 298 0.19 -3.37 -7.03
C ALA A 298 -1.15 -3.39 -7.80
N ALA A 299 -1.65 -4.54 -8.24
CA ALA A 299 -3.04 -4.65 -8.68
C ALA A 299 -4.00 -4.61 -7.48
N VAL A 300 -5.23 -4.17 -7.72
CA VAL A 300 -6.32 -4.23 -6.73
C VAL A 300 -7.23 -5.40 -7.06
N LEU A 301 -7.27 -6.41 -6.18
CA LEU A 301 -8.22 -7.51 -6.28
C LEU A 301 -9.58 -7.07 -5.78
N MET A 302 -10.57 -7.09 -6.67
CA MET A 302 -11.98 -6.91 -6.34
C MET A 302 -12.61 -8.29 -6.22
N VAL A 303 -13.23 -8.59 -5.08
CA VAL A 303 -13.81 -9.91 -4.84
C VAL A 303 -15.09 -9.85 -4.01
N GLY A 304 -16.04 -10.73 -4.36
CA GLY A 304 -17.29 -10.90 -3.62
C GLY A 304 -18.30 -9.79 -3.91
N GLY A 305 -19.14 -9.50 -2.91
CA GLY A 305 -20.37 -8.73 -3.07
C GLY A 305 -21.56 -9.66 -3.36
N SER A 306 -22.43 -9.25 -4.28
CA SER A 306 -23.64 -9.99 -4.70
C SER A 306 -23.37 -11.21 -5.59
N SER A 307 -22.12 -11.44 -6.05
CA SER A 307 -21.74 -12.55 -6.92
C SER A 307 -20.45 -13.27 -6.47
N ALA A 308 -20.26 -14.51 -6.95
CA ALA A 308 -19.00 -15.27 -6.81
C ALA A 308 -18.02 -14.90 -7.93
N SER A 309 -17.70 -13.62 -8.07
CA SER A 309 -16.77 -13.16 -9.10
C SER A 309 -15.59 -12.42 -8.48
N ALA A 310 -14.45 -12.49 -9.16
CA ALA A 310 -13.27 -11.70 -8.85
C ALA A 310 -12.64 -11.14 -10.13
N GLU A 311 -12.00 -9.99 -9.99
CA GLU A 311 -11.31 -9.27 -11.07
C GLU A 311 -10.18 -8.41 -10.49
N LEU A 312 -9.20 -8.07 -11.32
CA LEU A 312 -8.05 -7.25 -10.91
C LEU A 312 -8.11 -5.91 -11.63
N TYR A 313 -7.95 -4.81 -10.90
CA TYR A 313 -7.60 -3.53 -11.50
C TYR A 313 -6.08 -3.39 -11.59
N GLN A 314 -5.57 -3.13 -12.79
CA GLN A 314 -4.15 -2.86 -13.03
C GLN A 314 -3.98 -1.42 -13.48
N ALA A 315 -3.43 -0.58 -12.60
CA ALA A 315 -3.27 0.86 -12.84
C ALA A 315 -2.42 1.15 -14.09
N TRP A 316 -1.37 0.38 -14.32
CA TRP A 316 -0.47 0.53 -15.47
C TRP A 316 -1.10 0.14 -16.81
N ASN A 317 -2.16 -0.66 -16.80
CA ASN A 317 -2.95 -0.99 -17.98
C ASN A 317 -4.24 -0.16 -18.07
N SER A 318 -4.54 0.65 -17.03
CA SER A 318 -5.80 1.38 -16.88
C SER A 318 -7.04 0.51 -17.10
N ALA A 319 -7.00 -0.75 -16.65
CA ALA A 319 -8.01 -1.75 -16.99
C ALA A 319 -8.35 -2.70 -15.84
N PHE A 320 -9.60 -3.16 -15.84
CA PHE A 320 -10.03 -4.36 -15.11
C PHE A 320 -9.79 -5.59 -15.98
N ILE A 321 -9.12 -6.61 -15.42
CA ILE A 321 -8.87 -7.89 -16.07
C ILE A 321 -9.54 -9.03 -15.31
N ALA A 322 -9.95 -10.05 -16.04
CA ALA A 322 -10.53 -11.24 -15.46
C ALA A 322 -9.46 -12.04 -14.71
N THR A 323 -9.84 -12.64 -13.59
CA THR A 323 -9.05 -13.64 -12.87
C THR A 323 -9.95 -14.83 -12.51
N GLY A 324 -9.37 -15.93 -12.02
CA GLY A 324 -10.15 -16.99 -11.39
C GLY A 324 -11.06 -16.44 -10.30
N SER A 325 -12.19 -17.10 -10.07
CA SER A 325 -13.20 -16.67 -9.10
C SER A 325 -13.34 -17.66 -7.95
N PRO A 326 -13.74 -17.20 -6.74
CA PRO A 326 -14.02 -18.09 -5.62
C PRO A 326 -15.11 -19.11 -5.96
N ALA A 327 -15.03 -20.31 -5.39
CA ALA A 327 -15.99 -21.38 -5.67
C ALA A 327 -17.43 -21.05 -5.23
N THR A 328 -17.60 -20.14 -4.26
CA THR A 328 -18.92 -19.75 -3.73
C THR A 328 -19.03 -18.24 -3.52
N PRO A 329 -20.23 -17.64 -3.58
CA PRO A 329 -20.42 -16.23 -3.24
C PRO A 329 -20.15 -15.98 -1.75
N ARG A 330 -19.40 -14.91 -1.46
CA ARG A 330 -18.91 -14.60 -0.12
C ARG A 330 -19.23 -13.16 0.29
N PRO A 331 -20.53 -12.81 0.47
CA PRO A 331 -20.91 -11.46 0.89
C PRO A 331 -20.39 -11.18 2.29
N GLY A 332 -19.74 -10.03 2.48
CA GLY A 332 -19.15 -9.65 3.77
C GLY A 332 -18.09 -10.62 4.29
N ALA A 333 -17.36 -11.31 3.40
CA ALA A 333 -16.22 -12.11 3.81
C ALA A 333 -15.10 -11.23 4.38
N ALA A 334 -14.33 -11.85 5.27
CA ALA A 334 -13.13 -11.27 5.84
C ALA A 334 -11.92 -11.76 5.05
N GLY A 335 -10.94 -10.90 4.82
CA GLY A 335 -9.74 -11.31 4.07
C GLY A 335 -8.58 -10.36 4.29
N THR A 336 -7.39 -10.86 3.99
CA THR A 336 -6.14 -10.09 4.01
C THR A 336 -5.06 -10.87 3.25
N PRO A 337 -4.10 -10.18 2.60
CA PRO A 337 -2.86 -10.81 2.16
C PRO A 337 -2.16 -11.55 3.32
N LEU A 338 -1.51 -12.66 3.01
CA LEU A 338 -0.66 -13.36 3.98
C LEU A 338 0.68 -12.62 4.14
N ALA A 339 1.40 -12.92 5.22
CA ALA A 339 2.81 -12.52 5.34
C ALA A 339 3.71 -13.25 4.32
N ALA A 340 3.30 -14.44 3.88
CA ALA A 340 3.92 -15.11 2.75
C ALA A 340 3.50 -14.43 1.44
N ASP A 341 4.45 -14.27 0.53
CA ASP A 341 4.21 -13.63 -0.75
C ASP A 341 3.20 -14.36 -1.63
N GLY A 342 2.51 -13.57 -2.44
CA GLY A 342 1.67 -14.09 -3.52
C GLY A 342 0.37 -14.73 -3.06
N LEU A 343 0.02 -14.66 -1.78
CA LEU A 343 -1.20 -15.29 -1.26
C LEU A 343 -2.10 -14.30 -0.53
N LEU A 344 -3.40 -14.44 -0.76
CA LEU A 344 -4.45 -13.72 -0.04
C LEU A 344 -5.48 -14.70 0.50
N LEU A 345 -5.84 -14.57 1.77
CA LEU A 345 -6.93 -15.32 2.38
C LEU A 345 -8.25 -14.59 2.16
N LEU A 346 -9.28 -15.33 1.74
CA LEU A 346 -10.67 -14.91 1.82
C LEU A 346 -11.48 -15.96 2.60
N ALA A 347 -12.09 -15.55 3.71
CA ALA A 347 -12.76 -16.44 4.64
C ALA A 347 -14.17 -15.95 4.99
N GLY A 348 -15.10 -16.90 5.12
CA GLY A 348 -16.43 -16.62 5.65
C GLY A 348 -17.44 -16.16 4.61
N GLY A 349 -18.32 -15.27 5.06
CA GLY A 349 -19.62 -14.99 4.43
C GLY A 349 -20.67 -15.98 4.94
N ARG A 350 -21.49 -16.51 4.02
CA ARG A 350 -22.60 -17.43 4.34
C ARG A 350 -22.16 -18.86 4.69
N THR A 351 -20.90 -19.20 4.44
CA THR A 351 -20.32 -20.52 4.75
C THR A 351 -19.08 -20.35 5.63
N PRO A 352 -18.65 -21.39 6.37
CA PRO A 352 -17.39 -21.38 7.12
C PRO A 352 -16.15 -21.53 6.23
N ALA A 353 -16.32 -21.76 4.92
CA ALA A 353 -15.21 -22.06 4.04
C ALA A 353 -14.25 -20.88 3.92
N ALA A 354 -13.00 -21.17 3.57
CA ALA A 354 -12.02 -20.17 3.16
C ALA A 354 -11.28 -20.66 1.92
N GLU A 355 -10.75 -19.70 1.16
CA GLU A 355 -9.95 -19.95 -0.04
C GLU A 355 -8.74 -19.03 -0.05
N LEU A 356 -7.65 -19.50 -0.64
CA LEU A 356 -6.45 -18.73 -0.91
C LEU A 356 -6.43 -18.32 -2.38
N TYR A 357 -6.24 -17.04 -2.64
CA TYR A 357 -5.97 -16.50 -3.97
C TYR A 357 -4.48 -16.38 -4.20
N SER A 358 -3.99 -16.93 -5.31
CA SER A 358 -2.57 -16.86 -5.69
C SER A 358 -2.32 -15.76 -6.73
N PHE A 359 -1.27 -14.96 -6.55
CA PHE A 359 -0.87 -13.89 -7.46
C PHE A 359 0.66 -13.77 -7.55
N PRO A 360 1.22 -13.21 -8.64
CA PRO A 360 2.66 -13.09 -8.78
C PRO A 360 3.15 -11.86 -8.02
N THR A 361 4.40 -11.88 -7.58
CA THR A 361 5.05 -10.75 -6.92
C THR A 361 6.34 -10.35 -7.61
N ILE A 362 6.67 -9.08 -7.47
CA ILE A 362 7.97 -8.49 -7.82
C ILE A 362 8.35 -7.48 -6.74
N LYS A 363 9.60 -7.53 -6.31
CA LYS A 363 10.16 -6.71 -5.24
C LYS A 363 11.57 -6.30 -5.59
N THR A 364 12.05 -5.32 -4.83
CA THR A 364 13.47 -5.15 -4.64
C THR A 364 13.84 -5.12 -3.17
N ASP A 365 15.14 -5.16 -2.83
CA ASP A 365 15.60 -5.12 -1.45
C ASP A 365 15.47 -3.74 -0.78
N LYS A 366 15.31 -2.67 -1.57
CA LYS A 366 15.23 -1.28 -1.12
C LYS A 366 14.27 -0.46 -1.97
N ASP A 367 13.60 0.51 -1.35
CA ASP A 367 12.76 1.47 -2.07
C ASP A 367 13.58 2.54 -2.82
N ASP A 368 14.88 2.64 -2.54
CA ASP A 368 15.78 3.63 -3.10
C ASP A 368 17.20 3.05 -3.32
N TYR A 369 17.78 3.33 -4.48
CA TYR A 369 19.12 2.92 -4.88
C TYR A 369 20.00 4.14 -5.13
N LEU A 370 21.31 3.95 -4.99
CA LEU A 370 22.26 4.94 -5.47
C LEU A 370 22.50 4.75 -6.97
N PRO A 371 22.95 5.79 -7.69
CA PRO A 371 23.26 5.67 -9.11
C PRO A 371 24.31 4.58 -9.36
N GLY A 372 23.93 3.57 -10.14
CA GLY A 372 24.74 2.40 -10.44
C GLY A 372 24.86 1.36 -9.30
N ALA A 373 24.13 1.51 -8.19
CA ALA A 373 23.99 0.45 -7.20
C ALA A 373 23.08 -0.64 -7.73
N ARG A 374 23.48 -1.90 -7.52
CA ARG A 374 22.69 -3.05 -7.98
C ARG A 374 21.43 -3.18 -7.13
N ALA A 375 20.29 -3.36 -7.80
CA ALA A 375 19.05 -3.74 -7.17
C ALA A 375 18.98 -5.26 -7.07
N ILE A 376 18.67 -5.78 -5.88
CA ILE A 376 18.32 -7.19 -5.73
C ILE A 376 16.85 -7.31 -6.06
N ILE A 377 16.54 -7.79 -7.25
CA ILE A 377 15.18 -8.01 -7.71
C ILE A 377 14.78 -9.43 -7.36
N SER A 378 13.61 -9.57 -6.72
CA SER A 378 13.08 -10.88 -6.35
C SER A 378 11.57 -10.95 -6.61
N GLY A 379 11.04 -12.15 -6.77
CA GLY A 379 9.62 -12.37 -6.99
C GLY A 379 9.23 -13.82 -6.77
N ALA A 380 7.94 -14.06 -6.59
CA ALA A 380 7.36 -15.39 -6.38
C ALA A 380 5.99 -15.50 -7.08
N GLY A 381 5.46 -16.71 -7.20
CA GLY A 381 4.13 -16.98 -7.77
C GLY A 381 4.07 -17.03 -9.29
N TRP A 382 5.21 -17.04 -9.97
CA TRP A 382 5.30 -17.20 -11.42
C TRP A 382 5.16 -18.67 -11.83
N ALA A 383 4.76 -18.96 -13.08
CA ALA A 383 4.70 -20.36 -13.51
C ALA A 383 6.12 -20.96 -13.57
N PRO A 384 6.36 -22.19 -13.06
CA PRO A 384 7.69 -22.78 -13.06
C PRO A 384 8.32 -22.83 -14.47
N GLY A 385 9.55 -22.34 -14.61
CA GLY A 385 10.26 -22.26 -15.90
C GLY A 385 9.74 -21.19 -16.87
N GLU A 386 8.78 -20.36 -16.46
CA GLU A 386 8.26 -19.26 -17.28
C GLU A 386 9.31 -18.15 -17.46
N ALA A 387 9.45 -17.66 -18.69
CA ALA A 387 10.21 -16.43 -18.92
C ALA A 387 9.38 -15.22 -18.50
N VAL A 388 9.95 -14.37 -17.65
CA VAL A 388 9.34 -13.14 -17.14
C VAL A 388 10.16 -11.96 -17.64
N THR A 389 9.49 -11.02 -18.31
CA THR A 389 10.12 -9.77 -18.76
C THR A 389 9.80 -8.66 -17.78
N LEU A 390 10.83 -8.04 -17.22
CA LEU A 390 10.73 -6.81 -16.45
C LEU A 390 10.92 -5.62 -17.39
N VAL A 391 10.00 -4.67 -17.34
CA VAL A 391 10.06 -3.40 -18.07
C VAL A 391 10.27 -2.29 -17.05
N PHE A 392 11.39 -1.57 -17.17
CA PHE A 392 11.73 -0.46 -16.28
C PHE A 392 11.33 0.85 -16.93
N THR A 393 10.31 1.48 -16.39
CA THR A 393 9.76 2.75 -16.89
C THR A 393 10.08 3.89 -15.95
N GLU A 394 10.85 4.85 -16.46
CA GLU A 394 11.22 6.07 -15.78
C GLU A 394 10.06 7.06 -15.67
N VAL A 395 9.92 7.67 -14.49
CA VAL A 395 9.02 8.81 -14.24
C VAL A 395 9.80 9.93 -13.53
N PRO A 396 9.94 11.13 -14.15
CA PRO A 396 9.53 11.45 -15.52
C PRO A 396 10.36 10.70 -16.57
N LYS A 397 9.75 10.37 -17.71
CA LYS A 397 10.40 9.65 -18.80
C LYS A 397 11.56 10.46 -19.39
N ARG A 398 12.79 9.94 -19.35
CA ARG A 398 13.97 10.56 -19.97
C ARG A 398 14.61 9.68 -21.04
N HIS A 399 14.65 8.38 -20.81
CA HIS A 399 15.27 7.41 -21.72
C HIS A 399 14.28 6.32 -22.17
N PRO A 400 14.59 5.55 -23.23
CA PRO A 400 13.82 4.36 -23.59
C PRO A 400 13.70 3.38 -22.42
N ASP A 401 12.59 2.62 -22.35
CA ASP A 401 12.43 1.64 -21.26
C ASP A 401 13.53 0.57 -21.36
N GLN A 402 14.04 0.16 -20.22
CA GLN A 402 14.97 -0.96 -20.15
C GLN A 402 14.20 -2.28 -19.96
N PHE A 403 14.82 -3.38 -20.39
CA PHE A 403 14.22 -4.70 -20.32
C PHE A 403 15.18 -5.69 -19.68
N LEU A 404 14.70 -6.45 -18.69
CA LEU A 404 15.41 -7.59 -18.13
C LEU A 404 14.56 -8.84 -18.31
N LYS A 405 15.15 -9.92 -18.83
CA LYS A 405 14.47 -11.21 -18.96
C LYS A 405 15.01 -12.17 -17.92
N LEU A 406 14.13 -12.64 -17.06
CA LEU A 406 14.39 -13.66 -16.05
C LEU A 406 13.62 -14.92 -16.39
N THR A 407 14.00 -16.04 -15.78
CA THR A 407 13.25 -17.30 -15.87
C THR A 407 12.92 -17.74 -14.46
N ALA A 408 11.63 -18.00 -14.21
CA ALA A 408 11.18 -18.50 -12.92
C ALA A 408 11.78 -19.89 -12.65
N ASP A 409 12.25 -20.11 -11.43
CA ASP A 409 12.77 -21.41 -11.01
C ASP A 409 11.66 -22.48 -10.91
N ALA A 410 12.02 -23.70 -10.50
CA ALA A 410 11.06 -24.80 -10.36
C ALA A 410 9.94 -24.54 -9.32
N SER A 411 10.15 -23.56 -8.43
CA SER A 411 9.18 -23.13 -7.40
C SER A 411 8.43 -21.85 -7.80
N GLY A 412 8.69 -21.29 -8.98
CA GLY A 412 8.06 -20.06 -9.44
C GLY A 412 8.72 -18.77 -8.93
N ASN A 413 9.95 -18.84 -8.42
CA ASN A 413 10.67 -17.67 -7.90
C ASN A 413 11.54 -17.01 -8.97
N LEU A 414 11.69 -15.70 -8.85
CA LEU A 414 12.61 -14.87 -9.63
C LEU A 414 13.72 -14.31 -8.73
N TYR A 415 14.91 -14.16 -9.30
CA TYR A 415 16.04 -13.52 -8.66
C TYR A 415 16.96 -12.88 -9.70
N ASP A 416 17.39 -11.65 -9.43
CA ASP A 416 18.49 -10.97 -10.11
C ASP A 416 19.20 -10.02 -9.15
N ASP A 417 20.52 -9.90 -9.25
CA ASP A 417 21.35 -9.00 -8.47
C ASP A 417 22.34 -8.22 -9.35
N GLN A 418 22.12 -8.20 -10.67
CA GLN A 418 23.02 -7.61 -11.64
C GLN A 418 22.49 -6.30 -12.22
N TRP A 419 21.18 -6.10 -12.24
CA TRP A 419 20.58 -4.87 -12.73
C TRP A 419 20.86 -3.69 -11.79
N ALA A 420 21.14 -2.53 -12.37
CA ALA A 420 21.36 -1.27 -11.64
C ALA A 420 20.78 -0.12 -12.47
N PRO A 421 20.20 0.92 -11.84
CA PRO A 421 19.80 2.13 -12.54
C PRO A 421 21.05 2.81 -13.14
N GLU A 422 20.90 3.42 -14.31
CA GLU A 422 22.04 4.10 -14.93
C GLU A 422 22.37 5.37 -14.16
N ARG A 423 23.65 5.75 -14.15
CA ARG A 423 24.14 6.86 -13.31
C ARG A 423 23.55 8.24 -13.65
N HIS A 424 22.83 8.36 -14.77
CA HIS A 424 22.17 9.60 -15.18
C HIS A 424 20.65 9.62 -14.88
N ASP A 425 20.13 8.57 -14.25
CA ASP A 425 18.73 8.46 -13.80
C ASP A 425 18.53 9.01 -12.39
N LEU A 426 19.39 9.94 -11.97
CA LEU A 426 19.31 10.60 -10.67
C LEU A 426 17.96 11.26 -10.42
N GLY A 427 17.35 10.92 -9.29
CA GLY A 427 16.03 11.37 -8.86
C GLY A 427 14.87 10.77 -9.66
N ILE A 428 15.12 9.76 -10.49
CA ILE A 428 14.09 9.09 -11.28
C ILE A 428 13.41 8.01 -10.46
N ARG A 429 12.09 7.96 -10.56
CA ARG A 429 11.31 6.83 -10.09
C ARG A 429 11.16 5.81 -11.22
N PHE A 430 11.56 4.58 -10.96
CA PHE A 430 11.31 3.46 -11.85
C PHE A 430 10.01 2.78 -11.46
N TYR A 431 9.11 2.59 -12.42
CA TYR A 431 8.03 1.63 -12.35
C TYR A 431 8.49 0.37 -13.05
N VAL A 432 8.60 -0.73 -12.32
CA VAL A 432 9.04 -2.01 -12.89
C VAL A 432 7.85 -2.92 -13.04
N THR A 433 7.46 -3.14 -14.29
CA THR A 433 6.35 -4.03 -14.64
C THR A 433 6.90 -5.39 -15.05
N ALA A 434 6.61 -6.42 -14.26
CA ALA A 434 6.94 -7.81 -14.55
C ALA A 434 5.80 -8.47 -15.34
N ILE A 435 6.12 -9.16 -16.44
CA ILE A 435 5.13 -9.79 -17.34
C ILE A 435 5.56 -11.23 -17.65
N GLY A 436 4.71 -12.19 -17.29
CA GLY A 436 4.89 -13.61 -17.59
C GLY A 436 4.54 -13.91 -19.05
N SER A 437 5.47 -14.51 -19.79
CA SER A 437 5.32 -14.78 -21.23
C SER A 437 4.26 -15.82 -21.59
N GLN A 438 3.94 -16.75 -20.69
CA GLN A 438 3.01 -17.86 -20.94
C GLN A 438 1.67 -17.64 -20.22
N SER A 439 1.74 -17.22 -18.96
CA SER A 439 0.58 -16.99 -18.11
C SER A 439 -0.08 -15.64 -18.39
N GLY A 440 0.67 -14.67 -18.93
CA GLY A 440 0.23 -13.27 -19.05
C GLY A 440 0.08 -12.57 -17.69
N SER A 441 0.47 -13.22 -16.59
CA SER A 441 0.37 -12.66 -15.24
C SER A 441 1.30 -11.46 -15.10
N GLN A 442 0.89 -10.46 -14.33
CA GLN A 442 1.65 -9.22 -14.17
C GLN A 442 1.71 -8.78 -12.71
N ALA A 443 2.81 -8.10 -12.38
CA ALA A 443 3.05 -7.44 -11.11
C ALA A 443 3.83 -6.15 -11.37
N GLN A 444 3.60 -5.11 -10.57
CA GLN A 444 4.35 -3.87 -10.64
C GLN A 444 4.88 -3.47 -9.26
N MET A 445 6.08 -2.92 -9.25
CA MET A 445 6.67 -2.26 -8.08
C MET A 445 7.36 -0.97 -8.52
N THR A 446 7.83 -0.20 -7.54
CA THR A 446 8.59 1.00 -7.78
C THR A 446 9.78 1.11 -6.84
N PHE A 447 10.84 1.74 -7.31
CA PHE A 447 11.94 2.25 -6.49
C PHE A 447 12.45 3.55 -7.11
N THR A 448 13.24 4.32 -6.37
CA THR A 448 13.93 5.50 -6.88
C THR A 448 15.43 5.27 -7.03
N ASP A 449 16.05 6.05 -7.91
CA ASP A 449 17.49 6.28 -7.90
C ASP A 449 17.76 7.62 -7.18
N GLY A 450 18.11 7.56 -5.90
CA GLY A 450 18.01 8.66 -4.95
C GLY A 450 19.25 9.53 -4.76
N ASP A 451 19.03 10.71 -4.20
CA ASP A 451 20.06 11.71 -3.89
C ASP A 451 20.68 11.50 -2.49
N SER A 452 21.97 11.83 -2.32
CA SER A 452 22.62 11.82 -1.01
C SER A 452 22.23 13.06 -0.20
N THR A 453 21.42 12.91 0.85
CA THR A 453 20.91 14.03 1.65
C THR A 453 21.62 14.14 3.00
N TRP A 454 22.02 15.35 3.39
CA TRP A 454 22.61 15.59 4.71
C TRP A 454 21.56 15.41 5.82
N THR A 455 21.83 14.51 6.75
CA THR A 455 21.00 14.15 7.91
C THR A 455 21.67 14.42 9.26
N GLY A 456 22.93 14.87 9.25
CA GLY A 456 23.76 14.99 10.45
C GLY A 456 23.14 15.78 11.61
N ASN A 457 23.17 15.18 12.81
CA ASN A 457 22.78 15.80 14.08
C ASN A 457 23.97 16.39 14.86
N VAL A 458 25.21 16.15 14.42
CA VAL A 458 26.44 16.56 15.16
C VAL A 458 27.53 17.05 14.21
N SER A 459 28.12 18.19 14.56
CA SER A 459 29.32 18.87 14.02
C SER A 459 29.83 18.51 12.61
N THR A 460 29.50 19.38 11.66
CA THR A 460 30.37 19.99 10.65
C THR A 460 31.28 19.17 9.74
N ASP A 461 31.68 17.91 9.93
CA ASP A 461 32.58 17.27 8.93
C ASP A 461 31.78 16.55 7.83
N TRP A 462 31.86 17.06 6.60
CA TRP A 462 31.35 16.43 5.37
C TRP A 462 31.76 14.96 5.25
N SER A 463 32.97 14.63 5.71
CA SER A 463 33.61 13.32 5.56
C SER A 463 33.08 12.24 6.52
N THR A 464 32.10 12.58 7.37
CA THR A 464 31.48 11.60 8.26
C THR A 464 30.32 10.90 7.56
N ALA A 465 30.49 9.62 7.27
CA ALA A 465 29.48 8.76 6.62
C ALA A 465 28.09 8.83 7.30
N GLY A 466 28.04 8.77 8.63
CA GLY A 466 26.80 8.82 9.40
C GLY A 466 26.02 10.15 9.37
N ASN A 467 26.56 11.18 8.73
CA ASN A 467 25.86 12.45 8.53
C ASN A 467 25.06 12.52 7.22
N TRP A 468 25.05 11.44 6.44
CA TRP A 468 24.33 11.35 5.17
C TRP A 468 23.22 10.31 5.27
N SER A 469 22.12 10.51 4.55
CA SER A 469 21.01 9.55 4.43
C SER A 469 21.47 8.17 3.97
N THR A 470 22.58 8.13 3.24
CA THR A 470 23.21 6.94 2.69
C THR A 470 24.19 6.26 3.64
N ASN A 471 24.42 6.84 4.83
CA ASN A 471 25.49 6.44 5.75
C ASN A 471 26.86 6.31 5.04
N SER A 472 27.12 7.18 4.07
CA SER A 472 28.33 7.23 3.24
C SER A 472 28.58 8.66 2.75
N VAL A 473 29.85 9.04 2.54
CA VAL A 473 30.21 10.39 2.07
C VAL A 473 29.96 10.49 0.55
N PRO A 474 29.28 11.54 0.05
CA PRO A 474 29.03 11.71 -1.38
C PRO A 474 30.31 11.75 -2.21
N LEU A 475 30.27 11.08 -3.35
CA LEU A 475 31.35 10.94 -4.34
C LEU A 475 31.13 11.86 -5.54
N ALA A 476 32.08 11.84 -6.48
CA ALA A 476 32.08 12.68 -7.69
C ALA A 476 30.90 12.43 -8.65
N SER A 477 30.17 11.33 -8.46
CA SER A 477 28.97 10.97 -9.23
C SER A 477 27.67 11.39 -8.55
N ASP A 478 27.70 11.77 -7.28
CA ASP A 478 26.50 11.84 -6.47
C ASP A 478 25.94 13.27 -6.46
N LYS A 479 24.62 13.39 -6.31
CA LYS A 479 23.98 14.64 -5.91
C LYS A 479 23.95 14.73 -4.40
N ALA A 480 24.52 15.81 -3.86
CA ALA A 480 24.45 16.12 -2.45
C ALA A 480 23.40 17.19 -2.18
N ILE A 481 22.46 16.91 -1.27
CA ILE A 481 21.43 17.84 -0.82
C ILE A 481 21.70 18.27 0.61
N ILE A 482 21.70 19.57 0.85
CA ILE A 482 21.79 20.17 2.19
C ILE A 482 20.46 20.86 2.49
N PRO A 483 19.55 20.19 3.24
CA PRO A 483 18.23 20.71 3.50
C PRO A 483 18.24 21.69 4.67
N ALA A 484 17.24 22.56 4.73
CA ALA A 484 17.07 23.53 5.81
C ALA A 484 16.69 22.88 7.16
N GLY A 485 16.67 23.68 8.23
CA GLY A 485 16.16 23.27 9.55
C GLY A 485 17.05 22.29 10.30
N ARG A 486 18.31 22.15 9.89
CA ARG A 486 19.28 21.29 10.59
C ARG A 486 19.85 21.99 11.80
N ALA A 487 20.16 21.22 12.85
CA ALA A 487 20.80 21.73 14.06
C ALA A 487 22.22 22.27 13.77
N ARG A 488 22.92 21.63 12.83
CA ARG A 488 24.21 22.06 12.27
C ARG A 488 24.31 21.66 10.80
N TYR A 489 25.10 22.42 10.06
CA TYR A 489 25.33 22.24 8.64
C TYR A 489 26.72 21.68 8.33
N PRO A 490 26.92 21.07 7.16
CA PRO A 490 28.20 20.48 6.79
C PRO A 490 29.30 21.52 6.54
N VAL A 491 30.53 21.10 6.77
CA VAL A 491 31.79 21.81 6.49
C VAL A 491 32.71 20.83 5.75
N ILE A 492 33.15 21.24 4.57
CA ILE A 492 34.20 20.56 3.83
C ILE A 492 35.53 21.11 4.33
N SER A 493 36.41 20.26 4.86
CA SER A 493 37.75 20.64 5.30
C SER A 493 38.81 19.69 4.77
N GLY A 494 40.03 20.21 4.57
CA GLY A 494 41.19 19.40 4.21
C GLY A 494 41.27 19.05 2.72
N SER A 495 41.37 17.75 2.40
CA SER A 495 41.63 17.25 1.04
C SER A 495 40.50 17.56 0.07
N LYS A 496 40.86 17.78 -1.20
CA LYS A 496 39.95 17.97 -2.33
C LYS A 496 38.75 17.00 -2.31
N LYS A 497 37.54 17.56 -2.34
CA LYS A 497 36.30 16.79 -2.50
C LYS A 497 35.79 16.94 -3.92
N SER A 498 35.29 15.85 -4.49
CA SER A 498 34.67 15.86 -5.81
C SER A 498 33.22 15.42 -5.65
N ILE A 499 32.28 16.22 -6.17
CA ILE A 499 30.83 15.96 -6.10
C ILE A 499 30.24 16.18 -7.50
N GLY A 500 29.25 15.39 -7.87
CA GLY A 500 28.57 15.51 -9.16
C GLY A 500 27.65 16.73 -9.22
N SER A 501 26.75 16.84 -8.23
CA SER A 501 25.80 17.96 -8.10
C SER A 501 25.62 18.41 -6.64
N LEU A 502 25.31 19.69 -6.43
CA LEU A 502 25.13 20.27 -5.10
C LEU A 502 23.87 21.14 -5.05
N GLN A 503 23.00 20.87 -4.07
CA GLN A 503 21.84 21.69 -3.73
C GLN A 503 21.93 22.17 -2.28
N ILE A 504 21.74 23.48 -2.07
CA ILE A 504 21.65 24.10 -0.75
C ILE A 504 20.31 24.82 -0.63
N ASP A 505 19.45 24.31 0.24
CA ASP A 505 18.10 24.85 0.43
C ASP A 505 18.12 26.18 1.18
N SER A 506 17.06 26.98 1.00
CA SER A 506 16.92 28.27 1.71
C SER A 506 16.96 28.08 3.23
N GLY A 507 17.80 28.85 3.93
CA GLY A 507 18.02 28.71 5.37
C GLY A 507 19.02 27.61 5.76
N ALA A 508 19.60 26.89 4.79
CA ALA A 508 20.74 26.00 4.97
C ALA A 508 22.07 26.69 4.71
N SER A 509 23.16 26.12 5.23
CA SER A 509 24.52 26.54 4.87
C SER A 509 25.44 25.38 4.48
N LEU A 510 26.48 25.67 3.71
CA LEU A 510 27.64 24.79 3.50
C LEU A 510 28.89 25.64 3.67
N THR A 511 29.82 25.22 4.53
CA THR A 511 31.13 25.87 4.61
C THR A 511 32.18 25.05 3.88
N VAL A 512 33.07 25.70 3.11
CA VAL A 512 34.15 25.05 2.39
C VAL A 512 35.50 25.65 2.82
N SER A 513 36.41 24.80 3.28
CA SER A 513 37.75 25.09 3.79
C SER A 513 38.79 24.11 3.19
N GLY A 514 38.84 24.08 1.87
CA GLY A 514 39.61 23.14 1.06
C GLY A 514 39.16 23.19 -0.41
N ASP A 515 39.69 22.30 -1.25
CA ASP A 515 39.29 22.28 -2.66
C ASP A 515 37.95 21.55 -2.86
N LEU A 516 37.04 22.14 -3.65
CA LEU A 516 35.80 21.50 -4.09
C LEU A 516 35.75 21.46 -5.61
N ASN A 517 35.77 20.25 -6.15
CA ASN A 517 35.51 19.99 -7.56
C ASN A 517 34.05 19.61 -7.76
N LEU A 518 33.36 20.39 -8.56
CA LEU A 518 32.04 20.06 -9.08
C LEU A 518 32.23 19.56 -10.50
N SER A 519 32.15 18.25 -10.69
CA SER A 519 32.44 17.61 -11.98
C SER A 519 31.17 17.08 -12.63
N LYS A 520 30.93 17.50 -13.86
CA LYS A 520 29.90 16.94 -14.73
C LYS A 520 30.41 15.64 -15.35
N THR A 521 30.07 14.50 -14.75
CA THR A 521 29.99 13.24 -15.49
C THR A 521 28.58 13.09 -16.08
N ALA A 522 28.28 13.97 -17.05
CA ALA A 522 27.21 13.92 -18.04
C ALA A 522 25.72 13.86 -17.59
N SER A 523 25.02 15.01 -17.47
CA SER A 523 23.72 15.27 -18.16
C SER A 523 23.25 16.75 -18.09
N SER A 524 22.27 17.14 -18.89
CA SER A 524 21.75 18.53 -19.02
C SER A 524 20.89 19.05 -17.85
N SER A 525 20.73 18.29 -16.76
CA SER A 525 20.04 18.72 -15.53
C SER A 525 20.98 19.03 -14.34
N ASP A 526 22.29 18.84 -14.51
CA ASP A 526 23.29 19.11 -13.47
C ASP A 526 23.42 20.62 -13.24
N SER A 527 22.87 21.11 -12.13
CA SER A 527 22.93 22.51 -11.71
C SER A 527 23.39 22.62 -10.26
N VAL A 528 24.23 23.61 -9.98
CA VAL A 528 24.54 24.01 -8.61
C VAL A 528 23.46 25.01 -8.20
N VAL A 529 22.52 24.56 -7.36
CA VAL A 529 21.41 25.39 -6.90
C VAL A 529 21.70 25.87 -5.49
N ILE A 530 21.91 27.18 -5.35
CA ILE A 530 22.18 27.80 -4.06
C ILE A 530 21.01 28.74 -3.74
N SER A 531 20.09 28.25 -2.93
CA SER A 531 19.05 29.07 -2.31
C SER A 531 19.39 29.44 -0.86
N GLY A 532 20.28 28.69 -0.21
CA GLY A 532 20.86 28.99 1.11
C GLY A 532 22.18 29.74 1.04
N THR A 533 23.06 29.49 2.02
CA THR A 533 24.38 30.14 2.15
C THR A 533 25.51 29.17 1.76
N LEU A 534 26.41 29.59 0.88
CA LEU A 534 27.67 28.89 0.61
C LEU A 534 28.83 29.74 1.13
N ASP A 535 29.42 29.32 2.24
CA ASP A 535 30.53 30.01 2.90
C ASP A 535 31.87 29.46 2.41
N TRP A 536 32.56 30.20 1.55
CA TRP A 536 33.89 29.83 1.06
C TRP A 536 34.98 30.48 1.91
N THR A 537 35.80 29.68 2.59
CA THR A 537 36.83 30.18 3.52
C THR A 537 38.26 30.01 3.00
N SER A 538 38.55 28.96 2.24
CA SER A 538 39.87 28.68 1.63
C SER A 538 39.77 27.54 0.60
N GLY A 539 40.77 27.43 -0.29
CA GLY A 539 40.85 26.42 -1.35
C GLY A 539 40.30 26.90 -2.71
N ALA A 540 40.41 26.06 -3.74
CA ALA A 540 39.90 26.31 -5.08
C ALA A 540 38.57 25.59 -5.35
N MET A 541 37.62 26.31 -5.97
CA MET A 541 36.43 25.69 -6.58
C MET A 541 36.70 25.50 -8.06
N ALA A 542 36.60 24.26 -8.55
CA ALA A 542 36.63 23.99 -9.98
C ALA A 542 35.26 23.49 -10.45
N LEU A 543 34.70 24.16 -11.45
CA LEU A 543 33.60 23.64 -12.24
C LEU A 543 34.21 22.91 -13.44
N ALA A 544 34.05 21.60 -13.51
CA ALA A 544 34.57 20.79 -14.61
C ALA A 544 33.42 20.26 -15.47
N GLY A 545 33.41 20.60 -16.77
CA GLY A 545 32.40 20.14 -17.72
C GLY A 545 31.87 21.27 -18.61
N SER A 546 31.26 20.92 -19.74
CA SER A 546 30.86 21.87 -20.79
C SER A 546 29.59 22.68 -20.49
N ASN A 547 28.88 22.42 -19.39
CA ASN A 547 27.58 23.02 -19.05
C ASN A 547 27.30 22.88 -17.54
N VAL A 548 28.02 23.61 -16.68
CA VAL A 548 27.67 23.77 -15.26
C VAL A 548 27.09 25.17 -15.07
N SER A 549 25.83 25.26 -14.64
CA SER A 549 25.19 26.54 -14.30
C SER A 549 25.14 26.72 -12.79
N LEU A 550 25.51 27.93 -12.33
CA LEU A 550 25.27 28.39 -10.97
C LEU A 550 24.02 29.26 -10.98
N THR A 551 22.97 28.84 -10.27
CA THR A 551 21.75 29.64 -10.10
C THR A 551 21.66 30.12 -8.65
N VAL A 552 21.74 31.44 -8.47
CA VAL A 552 21.58 32.13 -7.19
C VAL A 552 20.22 32.83 -7.19
N ASN A 553 19.28 32.37 -6.37
CA ASN A 553 17.95 32.98 -6.28
C ASN A 553 17.99 34.24 -5.40
N SER A 554 17.13 35.22 -5.70
CA SER A 554 17.11 36.53 -5.04
C SER A 554 16.90 36.41 -3.53
N GLY A 555 17.96 36.64 -2.76
CA GLY A 555 17.99 36.48 -1.31
C GLY A 555 19.24 35.75 -0.79
N GLY A 556 19.92 34.99 -1.66
CA GLY A 556 21.21 34.38 -1.36
C GLY A 556 22.34 35.42 -1.33
N LEU A 557 22.99 35.59 -0.18
CA LEU A 557 24.18 36.45 -0.04
C LEU A 557 25.38 35.72 -0.67
N PHE A 558 25.72 36.06 -1.92
CA PHE A 558 26.95 35.59 -2.57
C PHE A 558 28.12 36.47 -2.10
N SER A 559 28.83 36.04 -1.05
CA SER A 559 30.05 36.68 -0.56
C SER A 559 31.27 35.91 -1.07
N VAL A 560 31.80 36.31 -2.24
CA VAL A 560 33.15 35.89 -2.65
C VAL A 560 34.15 36.83 -2.00
N ARG A 561 34.64 36.46 -0.80
CA ARG A 561 35.86 37.07 -0.28
C ARG A 561 37.03 36.37 -0.97
N SER A 562 37.56 36.99 -2.03
CA SER A 562 38.76 36.49 -2.68
C SER A 562 39.95 36.61 -1.72
N GLY A 563 40.32 35.49 -1.10
CA GLY A 563 41.69 35.25 -0.67
C GLY A 563 42.48 34.81 -1.90
N THR A 564 43.19 35.74 -2.54
CA THR A 564 44.24 35.53 -3.56
C THR A 564 44.36 34.11 -4.14
N ASN A 565 43.46 33.77 -5.08
CA ASN A 565 43.70 32.99 -6.31
C ASN A 565 42.34 32.74 -6.98
N GLY A 566 42.22 33.17 -8.23
CA GLY A 566 40.95 33.45 -8.91
C GLY A 566 40.04 32.26 -9.21
N LEU A 567 38.76 32.58 -9.37
CA LEU A 567 37.86 31.80 -10.22
C LEU A 567 38.45 31.80 -11.65
N PRO A 568 38.58 30.66 -12.33
CA PRO A 568 38.90 30.65 -13.76
C PRO A 568 37.77 31.33 -14.55
N ALA A 569 38.18 31.98 -15.64
CA ALA A 569 37.31 32.75 -16.54
C ALA A 569 36.13 31.93 -17.11
#